data_AF-A0A3D6DVP1-F1
#
_entry.id   AF-A0A3D6DVP1-F1
#
_cell.length_a   1.000
_cell.length_b   1.000
_cell.length_c   1.000
_cell.angle_alpha   90.00
_cell.angle_beta   90.00
_cell.angle_gamma   90.00
#
_symmetry.space_group_name_H-M   'P 1'
#
loop_
_entity.id
_entity.type
_entity.pdbx_description
1 polymer ?
#
loop_
_entity_poly.entity_id
_entity_poly.type
_entity_poly.pdbx_seq_one_letter_code
_entity_poly.pdbx_strand_id
1 'polypeptide(L)'
;PGSPLCALPLEKKKPDWCIANPIVPGQGCKVQWETDYAFAGTSPLAFKRYYDSQSPYHVGSASRRSLGNRWRHHYDVLLNPAAATNLVLMLRDDGQILYFRPRPGSATQWIGDADIVG
;
A
#
# COMPACT_ATOMS: atom_id res chain seq x y z
N PRO A 1 41.91 -5.91 -54.70
CA PRO A 1 40.81 -4.97 -54.39
C PRO A 1 39.68 -5.70 -53.64
N GLY A 2 39.77 -5.77 -52.31
CA GLY A 2 38.74 -6.34 -51.46
C GLY A 2 37.85 -5.23 -50.90
N SER A 3 36.60 -5.17 -51.34
CA SER A 3 35.61 -4.24 -50.79
C SER A 3 35.20 -4.70 -49.39
N PRO A 4 35.35 -3.89 -48.33
CA PRO A 4 34.67 -4.17 -47.08
C PRO A 4 33.24 -3.68 -47.25
N LEU A 5 32.37 -4.55 -47.75
CA LEU A 5 30.93 -4.31 -47.67
C LEU A 5 30.57 -4.17 -46.19
N CYS A 6 29.89 -3.07 -45.90
CA CYS A 6 29.46 -2.62 -44.58
C CYS A 6 28.94 -3.81 -43.75
N ALA A 7 29.68 -4.18 -42.70
CA ALA A 7 29.11 -4.99 -41.64
C ALA A 7 27.98 -4.16 -41.03
N LEU A 8 26.75 -4.65 -41.14
CA LEU A 8 25.62 -4.05 -40.43
C LEU A 8 25.99 -3.96 -38.94
N PRO A 9 25.75 -2.82 -38.28
CA PRO A 9 26.03 -2.69 -36.86
C PRO A 9 25.38 -3.86 -36.13
N LEU A 10 26.13 -4.52 -35.23
CA LEU A 10 25.55 -5.53 -34.35
C LEU A 10 24.28 -4.94 -33.74
N GLU A 11 23.17 -5.67 -33.90
CA GLU A 11 21.89 -5.25 -33.38
C GLU A 11 22.06 -5.05 -31.86
N LYS A 12 22.09 -3.80 -31.41
CA LYS A 12 22.15 -3.49 -29.99
C LYS A 12 20.88 -4.06 -29.40
N LYS A 13 21.00 -5.18 -28.68
CA LYS A 13 19.90 -5.74 -27.90
C LYS A 13 19.29 -4.59 -27.12
N LYS A 14 18.05 -4.22 -27.46
CA LYS A 14 17.33 -3.19 -26.71
C LYS A 14 17.36 -3.67 -25.27
N PRO A 15 17.80 -2.84 -24.31
CA PRO A 15 17.80 -3.25 -22.92
C PRO A 15 16.39 -3.76 -22.59
N ASP A 16 16.30 -4.99 -22.11
CA ASP A 16 15.06 -5.53 -21.58
C ASP A 16 14.79 -4.72 -20.30
N TRP A 17 14.02 -3.62 -20.41
CA TRP A 17 13.70 -2.73 -19.28
C TRP A 17 12.76 -3.38 -18.25
N CYS A 18 12.66 -4.71 -18.24
CA CYS A 18 12.06 -5.48 -17.16
C CYS A 18 13.12 -5.76 -16.08
N ILE A 19 13.74 -4.71 -15.52
CA ILE A 19 14.55 -4.81 -14.31
C ILE A 19 13.60 -4.98 -13.12
N ALA A 20 13.00 -6.17 -13.01
CA ALA A 20 12.09 -6.54 -11.94
C ALA A 20 11.02 -5.45 -11.64
N ASN A 21 10.51 -5.45 -10.43
CA ASN A 21 9.45 -4.58 -9.98
C ASN A 21 10.13 -3.46 -9.16
N PRO A 22 10.51 -2.32 -9.78
CA PRO A 22 11.59 -1.44 -9.31
C PRO A 22 11.27 -0.73 -7.98
N ILE A 23 12.31 -0.28 -7.30
CA ILE A 23 12.22 0.73 -6.26
C ILE A 23 12.04 2.11 -6.90
N VAL A 24 11.36 3.03 -6.24
CA VAL A 24 11.28 4.43 -6.64
C VAL A 24 12.69 5.04 -6.58
N PRO A 25 13.24 5.51 -7.72
CA PRO A 25 14.56 6.14 -7.73
C PRO A 25 14.62 7.33 -6.78
N GLY A 26 15.69 7.42 -5.99
CA GLY A 26 15.90 8.50 -5.01
C GLY A 26 15.14 8.34 -3.68
N GLN A 27 14.13 7.48 -3.59
CA GLN A 27 13.39 7.21 -2.35
C GLN A 27 13.77 5.88 -1.69
N GLY A 28 14.29 4.93 -2.46
CA GLY A 28 14.71 3.62 -1.94
C GLY A 28 13.55 2.74 -1.46
N CYS A 29 12.31 3.16 -1.73
CA CYS A 29 11.10 2.44 -1.37
C CYS A 29 10.51 1.74 -2.60
N LYS A 30 9.84 0.62 -2.38
CA LYS A 30 9.02 -0.05 -3.37
C LYS A 30 7.55 0.29 -3.12
N VAL A 31 6.92 0.88 -4.13
CA VAL A 31 5.47 1.08 -4.20
C VAL A 31 4.91 0.27 -5.38
N GLN A 32 3.74 -0.34 -5.20
CA GLN A 32 3.14 -1.20 -6.23
C GLN A 32 1.62 -1.24 -6.07
N TRP A 33 0.91 -1.24 -7.20
CA TRP A 33 -0.54 -1.37 -7.26
C TRP A 33 -0.93 -2.58 -8.09
N GLU A 34 -1.91 -3.33 -7.63
CA GLU A 34 -2.46 -4.50 -8.32
C GLU A 34 -3.98 -4.38 -8.38
N THR A 35 -4.58 -4.73 -9.51
CA THR A 35 -6.02 -4.92 -9.62
C THR A 35 -6.28 -6.41 -9.76
N ASP A 36 -6.67 -7.07 -8.68
CA ASP A 36 -6.91 -8.52 -8.68
C ASP A 36 -8.29 -8.86 -9.26
N TYR A 37 -9.22 -7.91 -9.19
CA TYR A 37 -10.56 -8.08 -9.75
C TYR A 37 -11.08 -6.75 -10.31
N ALA A 38 -11.70 -6.82 -11.48
CA ALA A 38 -12.54 -5.76 -12.02
C ALA A 38 -13.74 -6.43 -12.69
N PHE A 39 -14.94 -5.96 -12.39
CA PHE A 39 -16.14 -6.43 -13.07
C PHE A 39 -16.07 -6.06 -14.56
N ALA A 40 -16.36 -7.01 -15.46
CA ALA A 40 -16.20 -6.82 -16.90
C ALA A 40 -17.34 -6.01 -17.56
N GLY A 41 -18.43 -5.74 -16.85
CA GLY A 41 -19.57 -4.95 -17.32
C GLY A 41 -19.64 -3.56 -16.69
N THR A 42 -20.85 -3.04 -16.46
CA THR A 42 -21.09 -1.66 -16.02
C THR A 42 -20.99 -1.44 -14.50
N SER A 43 -20.75 -2.49 -13.71
CA SER A 43 -20.57 -2.34 -12.26
C SER A 43 -19.21 -1.69 -11.93
N PRO A 44 -19.16 -0.75 -10.97
CA PRO A 44 -17.89 -0.16 -10.51
C PRO A 44 -17.11 -1.09 -9.58
N LEU A 45 -17.60 -2.30 -9.29
CA LEU A 45 -16.95 -3.23 -8.37
C LEU A 45 -15.57 -3.64 -8.89
N ALA A 46 -14.55 -3.29 -8.14
CA ALA A 46 -13.17 -3.72 -8.33
C ALA A 46 -12.58 -4.19 -7.00
N PHE A 47 -11.50 -4.94 -7.05
CA PHE A 47 -10.62 -5.20 -5.91
C PHE A 47 -9.19 -4.83 -6.33
N LYS A 48 -8.58 -3.93 -5.56
CA LYS A 48 -7.30 -3.30 -5.86
C LYS A 48 -6.49 -3.28 -4.59
N ARG A 49 -5.24 -3.73 -4.69
CA ARG A 49 -4.27 -3.74 -3.62
C ARG A 49 -3.15 -2.76 -3.89
N TYR A 50 -2.58 -2.22 -2.82
CA TYR A 50 -1.41 -1.37 -2.86
C TYR A 50 -0.37 -1.86 -1.85
N TYR A 51 0.89 -1.85 -2.26
CA TYR A 51 2.05 -2.22 -1.46
C TYR A 51 2.93 -1.00 -1.26
N ASP A 52 3.43 -0.83 -0.04
CA ASP A 52 4.49 0.11 0.28
C ASP A 52 5.49 -0.54 1.24
N SER A 53 6.75 -0.66 0.79
CA SER A 53 7.85 -1.20 1.59
C SER A 53 8.17 -0.38 2.84
N GLN A 54 7.88 0.93 2.80
CA GLN A 54 8.09 1.89 3.89
C GLN A 54 6.83 2.11 4.71
N SER A 55 5.75 1.38 4.42
CA SER A 55 4.53 1.42 5.22
C SER A 55 4.89 1.34 6.71
N PRO A 56 4.43 2.30 7.53
CA PRO A 56 4.73 2.31 8.96
C PRO A 56 4.16 1.05 9.66
N TYR A 57 3.21 0.39 9.00
CA TYR A 57 2.62 -0.89 9.37
C TYR A 57 3.52 -2.02 8.86
N HIS A 58 4.50 -2.40 9.68
CA HIS A 58 5.39 -3.53 9.42
C HIS A 58 5.16 -4.62 10.47
N VAL A 59 5.87 -5.74 10.35
CA VAL A 59 5.62 -6.97 11.14
C VAL A 59 5.71 -6.73 12.66
N GLY A 60 6.45 -5.69 13.10
CA GLY A 60 6.63 -5.34 14.51
C GLY A 60 5.67 -4.28 15.08
N SER A 61 4.91 -3.56 14.25
CA SER A 61 4.12 -2.39 14.69
C SER A 61 2.60 -2.51 14.46
N ALA A 62 2.14 -3.57 13.79
CA ALA A 62 0.74 -3.71 13.40
C ALA A 62 0.21 -5.13 13.60
N SER A 63 -1.06 -5.22 13.99
CA SER A 63 -1.83 -6.47 13.96
C SER A 63 -1.69 -7.16 12.60
N ARG A 64 -1.55 -8.49 12.60
CA ARG A 64 -1.40 -9.29 11.37
C ARG A 64 -2.59 -9.05 10.43
N ARG A 65 -2.31 -8.61 9.20
CA ARG A 65 -3.30 -8.50 8.11
C ARG A 65 -3.33 -9.76 7.25
N SER A 66 -4.48 -10.06 6.64
CA SER A 66 -4.69 -11.22 5.77
C SER A 66 -3.77 -11.24 4.53
N LEU A 67 -3.42 -10.06 4.01
CA LEU A 67 -2.54 -9.91 2.83
C LEU A 67 -1.10 -9.53 3.21
N GLY A 68 -0.79 -9.44 4.51
CA GLY A 68 0.48 -8.95 5.04
C GLY A 68 0.48 -7.45 5.34
N ASN A 69 1.25 -7.01 6.34
CA ASN A 69 1.14 -5.65 6.91
C ASN A 69 1.50 -4.52 5.94
N ARG A 70 2.30 -4.80 4.90
CA ARG A 70 2.71 -3.84 3.86
C ARG A 70 1.77 -3.79 2.66
N TRP A 71 0.85 -4.75 2.56
CA TRP A 71 -0.24 -4.73 1.59
C TRP A 71 -1.50 -4.16 2.23
N ARG A 72 -2.24 -3.41 1.43
CA ARG A 72 -3.51 -2.80 1.81
C ARG A 72 -4.46 -2.87 0.60
N HIS A 73 -5.75 -2.67 0.82
CA HIS A 73 -6.75 -2.62 -0.25
C HIS A 73 -7.84 -1.58 0.05
N HIS A 74 -8.60 -1.18 -0.96
CA HIS A 74 -9.65 -0.15 -0.86
C HIS A 74 -10.94 -0.58 -0.13
N TYR A 75 -10.86 -1.68 0.63
CA TYR A 75 -11.93 -2.13 1.55
C TYR A 75 -11.34 -2.46 2.92
N ASP A 76 -10.12 -2.01 3.19
CA ASP A 76 -9.34 -2.42 4.35
C ASP A 76 -9.55 -1.43 5.49
N VAL A 77 -10.19 -1.89 6.57
CA VAL A 77 -10.33 -1.16 7.83
C VAL A 77 -9.73 -2.01 8.94
N LEU A 78 -8.75 -1.47 9.67
CA LEU A 78 -8.09 -2.16 10.78
C LEU A 78 -8.20 -1.36 12.06
N LEU A 79 -8.56 -2.03 13.16
CA LEU A 79 -8.37 -1.51 14.51
C LEU A 79 -7.04 -1.99 15.09
N ASN A 80 -6.24 -1.06 15.60
CA ASN A 80 -5.06 -1.34 16.41
C ASN A 80 -5.30 -0.88 17.86
N PRO A 81 -5.79 -1.78 18.73
CA PRO A 81 -6.03 -1.45 20.13
C PRO A 81 -4.76 -1.44 21.00
N ALA A 82 -3.63 -1.88 20.46
CA ALA A 82 -2.34 -1.91 21.15
C ALA A 82 -1.41 -0.77 20.70
N ALA A 83 -1.97 0.30 20.15
CA ALA A 83 -1.18 1.42 19.64
C ALA A 83 -0.47 2.20 20.76
N ALA A 84 -1.18 2.46 21.88
CA ALA A 84 -0.62 2.96 23.12
C ALA A 84 -1.61 2.73 24.28
N THR A 85 -1.20 3.00 25.52
CA THR A 85 -2.10 2.98 26.68
C THR A 85 -3.28 3.93 26.45
N ASN A 86 -4.51 3.43 26.61
CA ASN A 86 -5.75 4.21 26.44
C ASN A 86 -5.89 4.86 25.05
N LEU A 87 -5.33 4.25 24.00
CA LEU A 87 -5.41 4.73 22.63
C LEU A 87 -5.67 3.57 21.67
N VAL A 88 -6.75 3.68 20.90
CA VAL A 88 -7.05 2.79 19.78
C VAL A 88 -6.93 3.59 18.49
N LEU A 89 -6.27 3.02 17.48
CA LEU A 89 -6.21 3.59 16.14
C LEU A 89 -7.10 2.80 15.19
N MET A 90 -7.90 3.49 14.36
CA MET A 90 -8.54 2.91 13.19
C MET A 90 -7.79 3.37 11.94
N LEU A 91 -7.35 2.42 11.14
CA LEU A 91 -6.62 2.66 9.91
C LEU A 91 -7.57 2.37 8.76
N ARG A 92 -7.91 3.40 7.99
CA ARG A 92 -8.78 3.32 6.81
C ARG A 92 -7.96 3.12 5.55
N ASP A 93 -8.63 2.73 4.47
CA ASP A 93 -8.05 2.43 3.18
C ASP A 93 -7.58 3.68 2.41
N ASP A 94 -8.23 4.81 2.65
CA ASP A 94 -7.85 6.14 2.14
C ASP A 94 -6.57 6.71 2.78
N GLY A 95 -5.99 5.98 3.74
CA GLY A 95 -4.80 6.39 4.48
C GLY A 95 -5.10 7.23 5.72
N GLN A 96 -6.36 7.59 5.99
CA GLN A 96 -6.74 8.27 7.22
C GLN A 96 -6.55 7.36 8.44
N ILE A 97 -6.07 7.96 9.52
CA ILE A 97 -5.94 7.33 10.83
C ILE A 97 -6.88 8.06 11.78
N LEU A 98 -7.85 7.34 12.34
CA LEU A 98 -8.75 7.87 13.36
C LEU A 98 -8.26 7.44 14.74
N TYR A 99 -8.29 8.36 15.69
CA TYR A 99 -7.84 8.14 17.06
C TYR A 99 -9.05 8.02 17.97
N PHE A 100 -9.04 7.03 18.86
CA PHE A 100 -10.08 6.84 19.86
C PHE A 100 -9.45 6.77 21.25
N ARG A 101 -10.02 7.53 22.18
CA ARG A 101 -9.61 7.57 23.61
C ARG A 101 -10.80 7.19 24.50
N PRO A 102 -10.58 6.61 25.69
CA PRO A 102 -11.68 6.31 26.59
C PRO A 102 -12.37 7.61 27.02
N ARG A 103 -13.69 7.58 27.09
CA ARG A 103 -14.46 8.71 27.64
C ARG A 103 -14.14 8.81 29.14
N PRO A 104 -13.74 9.99 29.65
CA PRO A 104 -13.58 10.19 31.09
C PRO A 104 -14.83 9.76 31.87
N GLY A 105 -14.64 8.93 32.90
CA GLY A 105 -15.74 8.42 33.73
C GLY A 105 -16.55 7.27 33.12
N SER A 106 -16.15 6.72 31.96
CA SER A 106 -16.78 5.52 31.39
C SER A 106 -15.80 4.37 31.26
N ALA A 107 -16.23 3.16 31.61
CA ALA A 107 -15.43 1.94 31.45
C ALA A 107 -15.59 1.29 30.06
N THR A 108 -16.60 1.69 29.28
CA THR A 108 -16.99 1.01 28.03
C THR A 108 -17.08 1.92 26.82
N GLN A 109 -17.05 3.24 27.01
CA GLN A 109 -17.21 4.19 25.92
C GLN A 109 -15.87 4.76 25.47
N TRP A 110 -15.71 4.85 24.14
CA TRP A 110 -14.60 5.49 23.48
C TRP A 110 -15.11 6.68 22.66
N ILE A 111 -14.30 7.73 22.58
CA ILE A 111 -14.58 8.95 21.83
C ILE A 111 -13.51 9.14 20.75
N GLY A 112 -13.95 9.46 19.53
CA GLY A 112 -13.08 9.87 18.43
C GLY A 112 -12.69 11.34 18.55
N ASP A 113 -11.78 11.79 17.68
CA ASP A 113 -11.45 13.21 17.57
C ASP A 113 -12.68 14.01 17.07
N ALA A 114 -12.82 15.26 17.55
CA ALA A 114 -14.04 16.06 17.42
C ALA A 114 -14.29 16.58 16.00
N ASP A 115 -13.29 16.56 15.12
CA ASP A 115 -13.31 16.99 13.73
C ASP A 115 -13.63 15.85 12.74
N ILE A 116 -13.85 14.63 13.24
CA ILE A 116 -14.34 13.52 12.43
C ILE A 116 -15.86 13.64 12.27
N VAL A 117 -16.31 14.19 11.15
CA VAL A 117 -17.73 14.14 10.73
C VAL A 117 -18.02 12.78 10.09
N GLY A 118 -19.02 12.08 10.63
CA GLY A 118 -19.53 10.81 10.10
C GLY A 118 -20.53 11.00 8.97
#